data_AF-A0A1B7I1B9-F1
#
_entry.id   AF-A0A1B7I1B9-F1
#
_cell.length_a   1.000
_cell.length_b   1.000
_cell.length_c   1.000
_cell.angle_alpha   90.00
_cell.angle_beta   90.00
_cell.angle_gamma   90.00
#
_symmetry.space_group_name_H-M   'P 1'
#
loop_
_entity.id
_entity.type
_entity.pdbx_description
1 polymer ?
#
loop_
_entity_poly.entity_id
_entity_poly.type
_entity_poly.pdbx_seq_one_letter_code
_entity_poly.pdbx_strand_id
1 'polypeptide(L)' 'MKSKTIEWPAYIQLMEQLLNVPLDDARRKELEVHLTRMAALAEPLMDFPLPQRQEVAGVYKL' A
#
# COMPACT_ATOMS: atom_id res chain seq x y z
N MET A 1 -2.60 8.10 15.34
CA MET A 1 -3.67 8.06 14.32
C MET A 1 -4.33 6.70 14.44
N LYS A 2 -5.66 6.56 14.53
CA LYS A 2 -6.25 5.20 14.66
C LYS A 2 -5.94 4.42 13.39
N SER A 3 -5.25 3.29 13.50
CA SER A 3 -5.00 2.40 12.37
C SER A 3 -6.36 1.90 11.88
N LYS A 4 -6.78 2.39 10.71
CA LYS A 4 -7.97 1.87 10.05
C LYS A 4 -7.58 0.51 9.49
N THR A 5 -8.17 -0.56 10.00
CA THR A 5 -8.00 -1.89 9.42
C THR A 5 -8.43 -1.83 7.95
N ILE A 6 -7.55 -2.28 7.05
CA ILE A 6 -7.81 -2.31 5.62
C ILE A 6 -8.54 -3.61 5.29
N GLU A 7 -9.69 -3.50 4.63
CA GLU A 7 -10.41 -4.65 4.07
C GLU A 7 -9.72 -5.10 2.77
N TRP A 8 -8.64 -5.87 2.91
CA TRP A 8 -7.79 -6.28 1.79
C TRP A 8 -8.53 -6.96 0.64
N PRO A 9 -9.49 -7.87 0.85
CA PRO A 9 -10.22 -8.49 -0.27
C PRO A 9 -10.95 -7.46 -1.14
N ALA A 10 -11.61 -6.49 -0.53
CA ALA A 10 -12.32 -5.44 -1.24
C ALA A 10 -11.35 -4.48 -1.96
N TYR A 11 -10.24 -4.13 -1.31
CA TYR A 11 -9.20 -3.31 -1.92
C TYR A 11 -8.57 -3.99 -3.14
N ILE A 12 -8.23 -5.28 -3.04
CA ILE A 12 -7.62 -6.04 -4.14
C ILE A 12 -8.58 -6.14 -5.33
N GLN A 13 -9.87 -6.45 -5.10
CA GLN A 13 -10.87 -6.51 -6.18
C GLN A 13 -11.02 -5.17 -6.92
N LEU A 14 -11.02 -4.06 -6.19
CA LEU A 14 -11.08 -2.74 -6.78
C LEU A 14 -9.82 -2.43 -7.61
N MET A 15 -8.64 -2.70 -7.06
CA MET A 15 -7.37 -2.43 -7.73
C MET A 15 -7.14 -3.32 -8.95
N GLU A 16 -7.65 -4.56 -8.94
CA GLU A 16 -7.65 -5.46 -10.09
C GLU A 16 -8.32 -4.81 -11.31
N GLN A 17 -9.47 -4.17 -11.09
CA GLN A 17 -10.24 -3.48 -12.12
C GLN A 17 -9.57 -2.17 -12.54
N LEU A 18 -9.14 -1.35 -11.58
CA LEU A 18 -8.55 -0.03 -11.86
C LEU A 18 -7.21 -0.12 -12.62
N LEU A 19 -6.40 -1.13 -12.31
CA LEU A 19 -5.09 -1.31 -12.92
C LEU A 19 -5.11 -2.24 -14.14
N ASN A 20 -6.27 -2.84 -14.45
CA ASN A 20 -6.45 -3.83 -15.50
C ASN A 20 -5.45 -5.01 -15.39
N VAL A 21 -5.31 -5.55 -14.17
CA VAL A 21 -4.42 -6.68 -13.86
C VAL A 21 -5.29 -7.86 -13.45
N PRO A 22 -5.74 -8.73 -14.38
CA PRO A 22 -6.64 -9.83 -14.04
C PRO A 22 -5.94 -10.86 -13.16
N LEU A 23 -6.60 -11.27 -12.08
CA LEU A 23 -6.10 -12.26 -11.12
C LEU A 23 -7.06 -13.44 -11.00
N ASP A 24 -6.53 -14.60 -10.66
CA ASP A 24 -7.35 -15.72 -10.18
C ASP A 24 -7.44 -15.71 -8.66
N ASP A 25 -8.30 -16.56 -8.11
CA ASP A 25 -8.54 -16.61 -6.67
C ASP A 25 -7.30 -16.98 -5.85
N ALA A 26 -6.42 -17.83 -6.39
CA ALA A 26 -5.18 -18.20 -5.72
C ALA A 26 -4.25 -16.98 -5.60
N ARG A 27 -4.07 -16.22 -6.68
CA ARG A 27 -3.25 -15.01 -6.71
C ARG A 27 -3.81 -13.90 -5.83
N ARG A 28 -5.14 -13.74 -5.76
CA ARG A 28 -5.78 -12.77 -4.85
C ARG A 28 -5.44 -13.07 -3.38
N LYS A 29 -5.53 -14.34 -2.98
CA LYS A 29 -5.19 -14.78 -1.60
C LYS A 29 -3.72 -14.57 -1.27
N GLU A 30 -2.82 -14.91 -2.18
CA GLU A 30 -1.38 -14.66 -1.97
C GLU A 30 -1.10 -13.15 -1.87
N LEU A 31 -1.73 -12.33 -2.71
CA LEU A 31 -1.57 -10.89 -2.67
C LEU A 31 -2.05 -10.28 -1.34
N GLU A 32 -3.14 -10.79 -0.76
CA GLU A 32 -3.62 -10.39 0.57
C GLU A 32 -2.55 -10.63 1.65
N VAL A 33 -1.90 -11.79 1.65
CA VAL A 33 -0.82 -12.12 2.58
C VAL A 33 0.36 -11.15 2.43
N HIS A 34 0.76 -10.88 1.19
CA HIS A 34 1.87 -9.98 0.91
C HIS A 34 1.57 -8.53 1.30
N LEU A 35 0.39 -8.02 0.96
CA LEU A 35 -0.02 -6.66 1.30
C LEU A 35 -0.16 -6.46 2.80
N THR A 36 -0.69 -7.47 3.52
CA THR A 36 -0.75 -7.44 4.99
C THR A 36 0.64 -7.32 5.61
N ARG A 37 1.62 -8.07 5.11
CA ARG A 37 3.01 -7.99 5.59
C ARG A 37 3.65 -6.64 5.23
N MET A 38 3.44 -6.14 4.02
CA MET A 38 3.96 -4.84 3.60
C MET A 38 3.37 -3.70 4.43
N ALA A 39 2.09 -3.77 4.78
CA ALA A 39 1.46 -2.78 5.66
C ALA A 39 2.08 -2.76 7.05
N ALA A 40 2.37 -3.94 7.63
CA ALA A 40 3.11 -4.01 8.90
C ALA A 40 4.53 -3.45 8.79
N LEU A 41 5.23 -3.69 7.67
CA LEU A 41 6.55 -3.09 7.42
C LEU A 41 6.50 -1.57 7.21
N ALA A 42 5.39 -1.05 6.71
CA ALA A 42 5.18 0.38 6.49
C ALA A 42 4.71 1.13 7.75
N GLU A 43 4.16 0.43 8.74
CA GLU A 43 3.64 1.05 9.98
C GLU A 43 4.68 1.95 10.68
N PRO A 44 5.96 1.53 10.87
CA PRO A 44 6.97 2.41 11.45
C PRO A 44 7.27 3.66 10.63
N LEU A 45 7.13 3.59 9.29
CA LEU A 45 7.33 4.73 8.40
C LEU A 45 6.18 5.73 8.49
N MET A 46 4.95 5.24 8.68
CA MET A 46 3.77 6.08 8.85
C MET A 46 3.73 6.78 10.21
N ASP A 47 4.32 6.16 11.24
CA ASP A 47 4.46 6.74 12.57
C ASP A 47 5.59 7.79 12.66
N PHE A 48 6.51 7.80 11.70
CA PHE A 48 7.59 8.78 11.65
C PHE A 48 7.04 10.18 11.29
N PRO A 49 7.24 11.21 12.14
CA PRO A 49 6.70 12.53 11.87
C PRO A 49 7.43 13.19 10.70
N LEU A 50 6.69 13.53 9.65
CA LEU A 50 7.23 14.23 8.49
C LEU A 50 7.14 15.76 8.70
N PRO A 51 8.20 16.54 8.42
CA PRO A 51 8.13 17.99 8.42
C PRO A 51 7.19 18.49 7.31
N GLN A 52 6.64 19.68 7.49
CA GLN A 52 5.61 20.27 6.60
C GLN A 52 6.08 20.44 5.14
N ARG A 53 7.40 20.56 4.93
CA ARG A 53 8.06 20.46 3.64
C ARG A 53 9.25 19.54 3.78
N GLN A 54 9.17 18.38 3.17
CA GLN A 54 10.27 17.45 3.00
C GLN A 54 10.51 17.30 1.50
N GLU A 55 11.71 17.66 1.03
CA GLU A 55 12.09 17.33 -0.34
C GLU A 55 12.26 15.81 -0.44
N VAL A 56 11.80 15.24 -1.56
CA VAL A 56 12.05 13.83 -1.85
C VAL A 56 13.55 13.59 -2.05
N ALA A 57 14.00 12.35 -1.85
CA ALA A 57 15.43 12.01 -1.90
C ALA A 57 16.13 12.35 -3.23
N GLY A 58 15.38 12.62 -4.30
CA GLY A 58 15.90 13.15 -5.56
C GLY A 58 15.07 14.31 -6.09
N VAL A 59 15.68 15.49 -6.21
CA VAL A 59 15.06 16.67 -6.86
C VAL A 59 15.54 16.72 -8.31
N TYR A 60 14.61 16.65 -9.25
CA TYR A 60 14.90 16.81 -10.67
C TYR A 60 15.46 18.21 -10.94
N LYS A 61 16.55 18.30 -11.70
CA LYS A 61 17.16 19.54 -12.16
C LYS A 61 17.15 19.54 -13.70
N LEU A 62 16.66 20.64 -14.28
CA LEU A 62 16.67 20.92 -15.72
C LEU A 62 18.07 21.27 -16.21
#